data_AF-A0A4Q0XKB6-F1
#
_entry.id   AF-A0A4Q0XKB6-F1
#
_cell.length_a   1.000
_cell.length_b   1.000
_cell.length_c   1.000
_cell.angle_alpha   90.00
_cell.angle_beta   90.00
_cell.angle_gamma   90.00
#
_symmetry.space_group_name_H-M   'P 1'
#
loop_
_entity.id
_entity.type
_entity.pdbx_description
1 polymer ?
#
loop_
_entity_poly.entity_id
_entity_poly.type
_entity_poly.pdbx_seq_one_letter_code
_entity_poly.pdbx_strand_id
1 'polypeptide(L)'
;MKKVVLTVAIVLGGLSTYATSAFPMNTTDKIEIVAQEEFKEIKAETLPQAVKDALATDFQTATLDKAYVNDKQEYKLEITLDGAASTVYADKDGNWIEKE
;
A
#
# COMPACT_ATOMS: atom_id res chain seq x y z
N MET A 1 -61.03 11.14 19.67
CA MET A 1 -60.77 12.52 20.16
C MET A 1 -59.70 13.10 19.25
N LYS A 2 -60.07 13.96 18.30
CA LYS A 2 -59.90 15.43 18.32
C LYS A 2 -58.43 15.88 18.48
N LYS A 3 -58.03 16.79 17.56
CA LYS A 3 -56.89 17.76 17.56
C LYS A 3 -55.71 17.24 16.71
N VAL A 4 -55.48 17.68 15.46
CA VAL A 4 -55.20 19.02 14.91
C VAL A 4 -54.04 19.70 15.63
N VAL A 5 -52.82 19.60 15.07
CA VAL A 5 -51.67 20.52 15.23
C VAL A 5 -50.79 20.34 13.96
N LEU A 6 -50.85 21.27 12.99
CA LEU A 6 -50.06 22.50 12.87
C LEU A 6 -48.70 22.25 12.18
N THR A 7 -48.67 22.53 10.88
CA THR A 7 -47.70 23.38 10.16
C THR A 7 -46.27 23.48 10.70
N VAL A 8 -45.26 23.16 9.89
CA VAL A 8 -44.16 24.07 9.51
C VAL A 8 -43.48 23.54 8.24
N ALA A 9 -43.41 24.40 7.24
CA ALA A 9 -42.69 24.22 5.98
C ALA A 9 -41.18 24.16 6.21
N ILE A 10 -40.54 23.07 5.76
CA ILE A 10 -39.08 23.00 5.69
C ILE A 10 -38.64 23.46 4.30
N VAL A 11 -38.26 24.73 4.29
CA VAL A 11 -37.13 25.37 3.60
C VAL A 11 -36.87 24.96 2.14
N LEU A 12 -37.13 25.94 1.29
CA LEU A 12 -36.72 26.07 -0.10
C LEU A 12 -35.23 25.78 -0.33
N GLY A 13 -34.98 24.85 -1.24
CA GLY A 13 -34.15 25.05 -2.43
C GLY A 13 -32.79 25.73 -2.25
N GLY A 14 -31.76 24.91 -2.05
CA GLY A 14 -30.38 25.25 -2.35
C GLY A 14 -29.80 24.27 -3.37
N LEU A 15 -30.24 24.34 -4.63
CA LEU A 15 -29.51 23.70 -5.72
C LEU A 15 -28.37 24.63 -6.14
N SER A 16 -27.17 24.30 -5.71
CA SER A 16 -25.95 24.91 -6.25
C SER A 16 -25.11 23.80 -6.86
N THR A 17 -25.43 23.48 -8.12
CA THR A 17 -24.54 22.72 -9.00
C THR A 17 -23.58 23.70 -9.64
N TYR A 18 -22.29 23.59 -9.34
CA TYR A 18 -21.24 24.12 -10.20
C TYR A 18 -20.50 22.92 -10.78
N ALA A 19 -20.47 22.89 -12.11
CA ALA A 19 -19.86 21.86 -12.93
C ALA A 19 -18.45 22.31 -13.38
N THR A 20 -17.63 21.30 -13.72
CA THR A 20 -16.40 21.34 -14.53
C THR A 20 -15.14 21.83 -13.81
N SER A 21 -13.99 21.16 -13.93
CA SER A 21 -13.41 20.56 -15.13
C SER A 21 -12.61 19.29 -14.83
N ALA A 22 -12.70 18.34 -15.76
CA ALA A 22 -11.80 17.21 -15.86
C ALA A 22 -10.42 17.67 -16.32
N PHE A 23 -9.36 17.22 -15.64
CA PHE A 23 -8.11 16.86 -16.31
C PHE A 23 -7.59 15.53 -15.74
N PRO A 24 -7.14 14.62 -16.62
CA PRO A 24 -6.76 13.24 -16.29
C PRO A 24 -5.28 13.13 -15.88
N MET A 25 -4.89 11.93 -15.43
CA MET A 25 -3.51 11.48 -15.16
C MET A 25 -2.99 11.92 -13.77
N ASN A 26 -2.72 11.01 -12.82
CA ASN A 26 -1.82 9.88 -12.97
C ASN A 26 -2.40 8.55 -12.50
N THR A 27 -2.42 7.59 -13.42
CA THR A 27 -2.40 6.16 -13.14
C THR A 27 -0.98 5.78 -12.72
N THR A 28 -0.73 5.62 -11.41
CA THR A 28 0.44 5.01 -10.74
C THR A 28 0.22 5.37 -9.26
N ASP A 29 -0.14 4.50 -8.35
CA ASP A 29 0.00 3.06 -8.30
C ASP A 29 -1.29 2.44 -7.77
N LYS A 30 -1.63 1.30 -8.36
CA LYS A 30 -2.43 0.28 -7.72
C LYS A 30 -1.70 -0.09 -6.42
N ILE A 31 -1.95 0.65 -5.33
CA ILE A 31 -1.70 0.15 -3.99
C ILE A 31 -2.75 -0.92 -3.78
N GLU A 32 -2.40 -2.09 -4.31
CA GLU A 32 -3.02 -3.35 -3.98
C GLU A 32 -2.87 -3.46 -2.47
N ILE A 33 -4.01 -3.30 -1.80
CA ILE A 33 -4.19 -3.43 -0.37
C ILE A 33 -4.00 -4.91 -0.05
N VAL A 34 -2.77 -5.41 -0.14
CA VAL A 34 -2.43 -6.76 0.27
C VAL A 34 -1.94 -6.67 1.71
N ALA A 35 -2.85 -7.04 2.61
CA ALA A 35 -2.69 -7.25 4.04
C ALA A 35 -2.48 -5.99 4.91
N GLN A 36 -3.35 -5.86 5.91
CA GLN A 36 -3.39 -4.86 6.97
C GLN A 36 -2.24 -5.03 7.99
N GLU A 37 -1.03 -5.36 7.52
CA GLU A 37 0.18 -5.30 8.32
C GLU A 37 0.89 -3.98 7.97
N GLU A 38 1.13 -3.14 8.97
CA GLU A 38 1.69 -1.81 8.81
C GLU A 38 3.19 -1.91 8.46
N PHE A 39 3.47 -2.32 7.21
CA PHE A 39 4.81 -2.40 6.66
C PHE A 39 5.31 -0.97 6.41
N LYS A 40 6.31 -0.55 7.19
CA LYS A 40 6.96 0.76 7.05
C LYS A 40 8.04 0.68 5.99
N GLU A 41 7.98 1.59 5.02
CA GLU A 41 9.03 1.71 4.01
C GLU A 41 10.34 2.09 4.70
N ILE A 42 11.38 1.32 4.38
CA ILE A 42 12.71 1.51 4.92
C ILE A 42 13.74 1.50 3.81
N LYS A 43 14.89 2.12 4.06
CA LYS A 43 15.99 2.08 3.09
C LYS A 43 16.61 0.70 3.06
N ALA A 44 17.07 0.27 1.88
CA ALA A 44 17.85 -0.94 1.72
C ALA A 44 19.01 -1.03 2.73
N GLU A 45 19.61 0.09 3.10
CA GLU A 45 20.70 0.17 4.10
C GLU A 45 20.30 -0.38 5.47
N THR A 46 19.04 -0.20 5.87
CA THR A 46 18.50 -0.65 7.16
C THR A 46 18.12 -2.13 7.18
N LEU A 47 18.15 -2.79 6.01
CA LEU A 47 17.98 -4.23 5.95
C LEU A 47 19.16 -4.93 6.65
N PRO A 48 18.88 -5.98 7.43
CA PRO A 48 19.92 -6.84 7.98
C PRO A 48 20.85 -7.34 6.89
N GLN A 49 22.14 -7.46 7.23
CA GLN A 49 23.14 -7.96 6.30
C GLN A 49 22.75 -9.34 5.75
N ALA A 50 22.17 -10.20 6.62
CA ALA A 50 21.69 -11.52 6.23
C ALA A 50 20.64 -11.48 5.10
N VAL A 51 19.70 -10.52 5.15
CA VAL A 51 18.68 -10.34 4.10
C VAL A 51 19.30 -9.85 2.80
N LYS A 52 20.30 -8.96 2.87
CA LYS A 52 21.02 -8.48 1.67
C LYS A 52 21.84 -9.58 1.02
N ASP A 53 22.52 -10.38 1.83
CA ASP A 53 23.32 -11.52 1.37
C ASP A 53 22.43 -12.59 0.75
N ALA A 54 21.29 -12.92 1.37
CA ALA A 54 20.30 -13.81 0.81
C ALA A 54 19.81 -13.26 -0.53
N LEU A 55 19.43 -11.97 -0.60
CA LEU A 55 18.95 -11.36 -1.84
C LEU A 55 20.01 -11.43 -2.95
N ALA A 56 21.26 -11.12 -2.63
CA ALA A 56 22.36 -11.20 -3.59
C ALA A 56 22.70 -12.63 -4.01
N THR A 57 22.44 -13.63 -3.16
CA THR A 57 22.73 -15.05 -3.43
C THR A 57 21.63 -15.70 -4.26
N ASP A 58 20.38 -15.61 -3.79
CA ASP A 58 19.21 -16.22 -4.41
C ASP A 58 18.73 -15.43 -5.63
N PHE A 59 18.88 -14.11 -5.61
CA PHE A 59 18.37 -13.19 -6.63
C PHE A 59 19.47 -12.29 -7.22
N GLN A 60 20.53 -12.91 -7.75
CA GLN A 60 21.72 -12.23 -8.32
C GLN A 60 21.40 -11.20 -9.43
N THR A 61 20.32 -11.41 -10.19
CA THR A 61 19.88 -10.51 -11.27
C THR A 61 18.77 -9.56 -10.83
N ALA A 62 18.32 -9.65 -9.57
CA ALA A 62 17.25 -8.81 -9.08
C ALA A 62 17.75 -7.43 -8.67
N THR A 63 16.96 -6.42 -9.02
CA THR A 63 17.15 -5.06 -8.55
C THR A 63 16.19 -4.81 -7.41
N LEU A 64 16.69 -4.41 -6.23
CA LEU A 64 15.83 -4.01 -5.12
C LEU A 64 15.20 -2.65 -5.42
N ASP A 65 13.89 -2.63 -5.64
CA ASP A 65 13.14 -1.39 -5.87
C ASP A 65 12.75 -0.74 -4.55
N LYS A 66 12.10 -1.53 -3.67
CA LYS A 66 11.60 -1.04 -2.38
C LYS A 66 11.77 -2.07 -1.29
N ALA A 67 12.00 -1.58 -0.07
CA ALA A 67 12.12 -2.40 1.12
C ALA A 67 11.18 -1.87 2.19
N TYR A 68 10.54 -2.78 2.90
CA TYR A 68 9.61 -2.48 3.97
C TYR A 68 9.89 -3.39 5.17
N VAL A 69 9.58 -2.93 6.38
CA VAL A 69 9.68 -3.71 7.62
C VAL A 69 8.41 -3.56 8.44
N ASN A 70 7.98 -4.62 9.11
CA ASN A 70 6.89 -4.55 10.09
C ASN A 70 7.41 -4.63 11.54
N ASP A 71 6.52 -4.45 12.51
CA ASP A 71 6.86 -4.56 13.94
C ASP A 71 7.32 -5.96 14.38
N LYS A 72 7.07 -7.01 13.58
CA LYS A 72 7.54 -8.38 13.81
C LYS A 72 8.95 -8.63 13.26
N GLN A 73 9.62 -7.61 12.74
CA GLN A 73 10.92 -7.74 12.07
C GLN A 73 10.89 -8.64 10.83
N GLU A 74 9.74 -8.67 10.15
CA GLU A 74 9.60 -9.25 8.82
C GLU A 74 9.84 -8.14 7.80
N TYR A 75 10.68 -8.44 6.83
CA TYR A 75 11.12 -7.55 5.77
C TYR A 75 10.42 -7.92 4.47
N LYS A 76 9.62 -7.01 3.93
CA LYS A 76 9.04 -7.17 2.59
C LYS A 76 9.91 -6.43 1.58
N LEU A 77 10.35 -7.13 0.55
CA LEU A 77 11.24 -6.61 -0.48
C LEU A 77 10.52 -6.73 -1.82
N GLU A 78 10.37 -5.61 -2.50
CA GLU A 78 9.93 -5.57 -3.88
C GLU A 78 11.17 -5.47 -4.76
N ILE A 79 11.38 -6.50 -5.57
CA ILE A 79 12.56 -6.66 -6.41
C ILE A 79 12.14 -6.87 -7.86
N THR A 80 12.85 -6.30 -8.81
CA THR A 80 12.64 -6.56 -10.23
C THR A 80 13.64 -7.60 -10.70
N LEU A 81 13.15 -8.78 -11.06
CA LEU A 81 13.94 -9.88 -11.63
C LEU A 81 13.66 -9.95 -13.14
N ASP A 82 14.69 -9.74 -13.97
CA ASP A 82 14.57 -9.84 -15.44
C ASP A 82 13.42 -8.99 -16.04
N GLY A 83 13.15 -7.82 -15.44
CA GLY A 83 12.08 -6.90 -15.84
C GLY A 83 10.69 -7.24 -15.27
N ALA A 84 10.57 -8.29 -14.46
CA ALA A 84 9.35 -8.63 -13.74
C ALA A 84 9.48 -8.27 -12.25
N ALA A 85 8.56 -7.43 -11.77
CA ALA A 85 8.45 -7.12 -10.36
C ALA A 85 7.99 -8.37 -9.59
N SER A 86 8.76 -8.74 -8.57
CA SER A 86 8.55 -9.84 -7.64
C SER A 86 8.57 -9.30 -6.21
N THR A 87 7.72 -9.84 -5.36
CA THR A 87 7.68 -9.49 -3.94
C THR A 87 8.12 -10.69 -3.13
N VAL A 88 9.18 -10.53 -2.36
CA VAL A 88 9.69 -11.55 -1.45
C VAL A 88 9.65 -11.04 -0.02
N TYR A 89 9.47 -11.94 0.94
CA TYR A 89 9.51 -11.60 2.36
C TYR A 89 10.69 -12.33 2.98
N ALA A 90 11.40 -11.69 3.90
CA ALA A 90 12.51 -12.27 4.65
C ALA A 90 12.37 -11.92 6.12
N ASP A 91 12.89 -12.75 7.02
CA ASP A 91 13.02 -12.40 8.43
C ASP A 91 14.38 -11.73 8.72
N LYS A 92 14.59 -11.31 9.97
CA LYS A 92 15.84 -10.66 10.41
C LYS A 92 17.10 -11.50 10.22
N ASP A 93 16.97 -12.83 10.22
CA ASP A 93 18.05 -13.79 10.04
C ASP A 93 18.30 -14.11 8.56
N GLY A 94 17.53 -13.52 7.64
CA GLY A 94 17.69 -13.68 6.19
C GLY A 94 17.06 -14.96 5.64
N ASN A 95 16.16 -15.62 6.38
CA ASN A 95 15.34 -16.69 5.85
C ASN A 95 14.15 -16.11 5.08
N TRP A 96 13.97 -16.61 3.85
CA TRP A 96 12.84 -16.26 3.03
C TRP A 96 11.54 -16.82 3.62
N ILE A 97 10.55 -15.94 3.77
CA ILE A 97 9.19 -16.26 4.19
C ILE A 97 8.31 -16.23 2.95
N GLU A 98 7.71 -17.36 2.58
CA GLU A 98 6.64 -17.38 1.59
C GLU A 98 5.31 -17.07 2.31
N LYS A 99 4.63 -16.00 1.88
CA LYS A 99 3.22 -15.78 2.25
C LYS A 99 2.35 -16.39 1.15
N GLU A 100 1.81 -17.58 1.41
CA GLU A 100 0.69 -18.17 0.65
C GLU A 100 -0.62 -17.37 0.84
#